data_AF-A0A7C5L5G3-F1
#
_entry.id   AF-A0A7C5L5G3-F1
#
_cell.length_a   1.000
_cell.length_b   1.000
_cell.length_c   1.000
_cell.angle_alpha   90.00
_cell.angle_beta   90.00
_cell.angle_gamma   90.00
#
_symmetry.space_group_name_H-M   'P 1'
#
loop_
_entity.id
_entity.type
_entity.pdbx_description
1 polymer ?
#
loop_
_entity_poly.entity_id
_entity_poly.type
_entity_poly.pdbx_seq_one_letter_code
_entity_poly.pdbx_strand_id
1 'polypeptide(L)'
;MAQICRQAQKQIRNFTYWPDADKIHTFVIQEMYAAWGQKDLKAATHLIEQNEKKLRKNFPLWLEFMELYFLTASYARDYTRMLSIYNRVSEQALIHEMEPEAKGKWQLFRAYLYLLFDCRVLTSAPADPRMHKEDMAHIRWDKNIKKQWKLLFLLSDMVVLRKPDTAIFRANQGLKTQAKGYRNQAAIRRAVFLKLLERLHKANYSEKQLRLTDKYYQQLRTTHKPTSTHMRQLEVIPYEHLWEILLKYFTTPR
;
A
#
# COMPACT_ATOMS: atom_id res chain seq x y z
N MET A 1 8.07 -16.48 -17.93
CA MET A 1 7.41 -15.19 -18.26
C MET A 1 8.35 -14.00 -18.32
N ALA A 2 9.14 -13.67 -17.28
CA ALA A 2 10.04 -12.49 -17.33
C ALA A 2 11.03 -12.51 -18.52
N GLN A 3 11.66 -13.65 -18.80
CA GLN A 3 12.57 -13.81 -19.94
C GLN A 3 11.86 -13.62 -21.30
N ILE A 4 10.62 -14.08 -21.43
CA ILE A 4 9.78 -13.93 -22.62
C ILE A 4 9.44 -12.44 -22.82
N CYS A 5 9.11 -11.71 -21.75
CA CYS A 5 8.84 -10.27 -21.80
C CYS A 5 10.08 -9.50 -22.24
N ARG A 6 11.28 -9.84 -21.73
CA ARG A 6 12.55 -9.21 -22.15
C ARG A 6 12.86 -9.45 -23.63
N GLN A 7 12.64 -10.67 -24.12
CA GLN A 7 12.86 -11.00 -25.52
C GLN A 7 11.87 -10.24 -26.42
N ALA A 8 10.60 -10.19 -26.04
CA ALA A 8 9.57 -9.42 -26.76
C ALA A 8 9.90 -7.91 -26.79
N GLN A 9 10.33 -7.32 -25.68
CA GLN A 9 10.75 -5.91 -25.62
C GLN A 9 11.93 -5.63 -26.56
N LYS A 10 12.92 -6.52 -26.64
CA LYS A 10 14.07 -6.37 -27.55
C LYS A 10 13.63 -6.45 -29.02
N GLN A 11 12.74 -7.38 -29.33
CA GLN A 11 12.22 -7.55 -30.69
C GLN A 11 11.39 -6.33 -31.13
N ILE A 12 10.52 -5.78 -30.28
CA ILE A 12 9.69 -4.61 -30.60
C ILE A 12 10.54 -3.37 -30.89
N ARG A 13 11.64 -3.18 -30.16
CA ARG A 13 12.57 -2.05 -30.41
C ARG A 13 13.28 -2.13 -31.76
N ASN A 14 13.44 -3.34 -32.29
CA ASN A 14 14.11 -3.55 -33.58
C ASN A 14 13.15 -3.33 -34.77
N PHE A 15 11.84 -3.17 -34.53
CA PHE A 15 10.89 -2.82 -35.58
C PHE A 15 10.79 -1.30 -35.73
N THR A 16 11.28 -0.79 -36.86
CA THR A 16 11.30 0.64 -37.23
C THR A 16 9.90 1.26 -37.35
N TYR A 17 8.85 0.44 -37.45
CA TYR A 17 7.50 0.88 -37.84
C TYR A 17 6.43 0.74 -36.75
N TRP A 18 6.78 0.29 -35.54
CA TRP A 18 5.80 0.09 -34.46
C TRP A 18 6.33 0.53 -33.09
N PRO A 19 6.49 1.83 -32.81
CA PRO A 19 6.66 2.31 -31.45
C PRO A 19 5.26 2.47 -30.83
N ASP A 20 4.50 1.38 -30.78
CA ASP A 20 3.24 1.38 -30.04
C ASP A 20 3.62 1.35 -28.57
N ALA A 21 3.82 2.54 -27.98
CA ALA A 21 4.29 2.73 -26.61
C ALA A 21 3.51 1.85 -25.63
N ASP A 22 2.24 1.61 -25.94
CA ASP A 22 1.30 0.75 -25.23
C ASP A 22 1.81 -0.69 -25.10
N LYS A 23 2.36 -1.27 -26.15
CA LYS A 23 2.94 -2.63 -26.12
C LYS A 23 4.15 -2.69 -25.21
N ILE A 24 5.05 -1.70 -25.31
CA ILE A 24 6.23 -1.62 -24.43
C ILE A 24 5.78 -1.50 -22.96
N HIS A 25 4.80 -0.65 -22.68
CA HIS A 25 4.25 -0.49 -21.34
C HIS A 25 3.66 -1.80 -20.82
N THR A 26 2.87 -2.52 -21.63
CA THR A 26 2.30 -3.81 -21.26
C THR A 26 3.40 -4.81 -20.88
N PHE A 27 4.45 -4.98 -21.70
CA PHE A 27 5.51 -5.93 -21.39
C PHE A 27 6.30 -5.56 -20.12
N VAL A 28 6.53 -4.26 -19.87
CA VAL A 28 7.19 -3.80 -18.64
C VAL A 28 6.33 -4.12 -17.41
N ILE A 29 5.03 -3.84 -17.47
CA ILE A 29 4.10 -4.13 -16.37
C ILE A 29 4.02 -5.64 -16.11
N GLN A 30 3.93 -6.46 -17.15
CA GLN A 30 3.91 -7.92 -17.01
C GLN A 30 5.22 -8.48 -16.44
N GLU A 31 6.36 -7.90 -16.81
CA GLU A 31 7.66 -8.27 -16.26
C GLU A 31 7.75 -7.92 -14.77
N MET A 32 7.23 -6.76 -14.36
CA MET A 32 7.16 -6.37 -12.95
C MET A 32 6.24 -7.27 -12.15
N TYR A 33 5.07 -7.63 -12.66
CA TYR A 33 4.19 -8.62 -12.02
C TYR A 33 4.87 -9.98 -11.88
N ALA A 34 5.66 -10.40 -12.87
CA ALA A 34 6.42 -11.65 -12.79
C ALA A 34 7.52 -11.58 -11.70
N ALA A 35 8.25 -10.47 -11.61
CA ALA A 35 9.25 -10.25 -10.56
C ALA A 35 8.61 -10.22 -9.16
N TRP A 36 7.44 -9.57 -9.04
CA TRP A 36 6.62 -9.59 -7.83
C TRP A 36 6.17 -10.99 -7.43
N GLY A 37 5.72 -11.79 -8.40
CA GLY A 37 5.34 -13.19 -8.18
C GLY A 37 6.50 -14.04 -7.67
N GLN A 38 7.73 -13.73 -8.07
CA GLN A 38 8.96 -14.38 -7.61
C GLN A 38 9.51 -13.80 -6.29
N LYS A 39 8.87 -12.77 -5.73
CA LYS A 39 9.30 -12.03 -4.52
C LYS A 39 10.68 -11.39 -4.62
N ASP A 40 11.21 -11.22 -5.82
CA ASP A 40 12.48 -10.54 -6.03
C ASP A 40 12.24 -9.03 -6.15
N LEU A 41 12.14 -8.38 -4.99
CA LEU A 41 11.95 -6.93 -4.91
C LEU A 41 13.13 -6.17 -5.52
N LYS A 42 14.36 -6.70 -5.45
CA LYS A 42 15.54 -6.06 -6.03
C LYS A 42 15.46 -6.07 -7.55
N ALA A 43 15.09 -7.20 -8.15
CA ALA A 43 14.83 -7.29 -9.57
C ALA A 43 13.68 -6.36 -9.99
N ALA A 44 12.58 -6.32 -9.22
CA ALA A 44 11.46 -5.43 -9.50
C ALA A 44 11.89 -3.95 -9.49
N THR A 45 12.61 -3.49 -8.46
CA THR A 45 13.15 -2.12 -8.38
C THR A 45 14.08 -1.80 -9.55
N HIS A 46 14.99 -2.72 -9.89
CA HIS A 46 15.92 -2.51 -10.99
C HIS A 46 15.19 -2.39 -12.34
N LEU A 47 14.17 -3.23 -12.58
CA LEU A 47 13.37 -3.18 -13.80
C LEU A 47 12.59 -1.86 -13.94
N ILE A 48 12.10 -1.33 -12.82
CA ILE A 48 11.41 -0.04 -12.79
C ILE A 48 12.36 1.08 -13.19
N GLU A 49 13.52 1.17 -12.55
CA GLU A 49 14.49 2.25 -12.79
C GLU A 49 14.98 2.25 -14.25
N GLN A 50 15.15 1.07 -14.85
CA GLN A 50 15.55 0.92 -16.24
C GLN A 50 14.48 1.32 -17.25
N ASN A 51 13.20 1.19 -16.91
CA ASN A 51 12.11 1.35 -17.86
C ASN A 51 11.30 2.63 -17.64
N GLU A 52 11.37 3.23 -16.46
CA GLU A 52 10.63 4.45 -16.12
C GLU A 52 10.81 5.58 -17.14
N LYS A 53 12.06 5.85 -17.56
CA LYS A 53 12.35 6.90 -18.56
C LYS A 53 11.78 6.61 -19.95
N LYS A 54 11.41 5.36 -20.20
CA LYS A 54 10.92 4.87 -21.49
C LYS A 54 9.40 4.90 -21.59
N LEU A 55 8.71 5.14 -20.47
CA LEU A 55 7.26 5.14 -20.43
C LEU A 55 6.71 6.54 -20.69
N ARG A 56 5.72 6.64 -21.58
CA ARG A 56 4.99 7.88 -21.84
C ARG A 56 4.15 8.24 -20.62
N LYS A 57 4.39 9.43 -20.04
CA LYS A 57 3.58 9.98 -18.94
C LYS A 57 2.14 10.26 -19.41
N ASN A 58 1.21 10.43 -18.45
CA ASN A 58 -0.20 10.74 -18.70
C ASN A 58 -0.89 9.69 -19.58
N PHE A 59 -0.60 8.42 -19.32
CA PHE A 59 -1.24 7.29 -19.98
C PHE A 59 -1.75 6.29 -18.93
N PRO A 60 -2.88 5.59 -19.14
CA PRO A 60 -3.41 4.64 -18.16
C PRO A 60 -2.40 3.58 -17.70
N LEU A 61 -1.61 3.02 -18.64
CA LEU A 61 -0.57 2.04 -18.32
C LEU A 61 0.58 2.66 -17.51
N TRP A 62 0.88 3.95 -17.70
CA TRP A 62 1.88 4.63 -16.88
C TRP A 62 1.40 4.80 -15.43
N LEU A 63 0.11 5.04 -15.22
CA LEU A 63 -0.47 5.07 -13.87
C LEU A 63 -0.41 3.68 -13.22
N GLU A 64 -0.75 2.61 -13.95
CA GLU A 64 -0.61 1.24 -13.42
C GLU A 64 0.85 0.92 -13.05
N PHE A 65 1.79 1.32 -13.89
CA PHE A 65 3.23 1.22 -13.59
C PHE A 65 3.59 1.96 -12.30
N MET A 66 3.10 3.20 -12.12
CA MET A 66 3.36 3.99 -10.92
C MET A 66 2.72 3.39 -9.67
N GLU A 67 1.53 2.79 -9.78
CA GLU A 67 0.90 2.04 -8.69
C GLU A 67 1.79 0.86 -8.26
N LEU A 68 2.29 0.08 -9.22
CA LEU A 68 3.15 -1.07 -8.92
C LEU A 68 4.52 -0.63 -8.37
N TYR A 69 5.06 0.49 -8.86
CA TYR A 69 6.27 1.09 -8.31
C TYR A 69 6.09 1.54 -6.87
N PHE A 70 4.99 2.23 -6.57
CA PHE A 70 4.66 2.69 -5.22
C PHE A 70 4.59 1.51 -4.24
N LEU A 71 3.91 0.43 -4.62
CA LEU A 71 3.82 -0.78 -3.81
C LEU A 71 5.20 -1.46 -3.66
N THR A 72 6.05 -1.40 -4.69
CA THR A 72 7.38 -2.04 -4.64
C THR A 72 8.26 -1.34 -3.61
N ALA A 73 8.27 0.00 -3.64
CA ALA A 73 8.96 0.83 -2.67
C ALA A 73 8.47 0.54 -1.24
N SER A 74 7.14 0.40 -1.06
CA SER A 74 6.55 0.03 0.23
C SER A 74 7.00 -1.32 0.77
N TYR A 75 7.03 -2.35 -0.08
CA TYR A 75 7.49 -3.69 0.30
C TYR A 75 9.00 -3.73 0.55
N ALA A 76 9.76 -2.80 -0.06
CA ALA A 76 11.18 -2.61 0.19
C ALA A 76 11.49 -1.70 1.40
N ARG A 77 10.48 -1.18 2.10
CA ARG A 77 10.61 -0.17 3.19
C ARG A 77 11.24 1.16 2.75
N ASP A 78 11.17 1.47 1.46
CA ASP A 78 11.65 2.73 0.90
C ASP A 78 10.51 3.77 0.85
N TYR A 79 10.15 4.27 2.03
CA TYR A 79 9.04 5.20 2.20
C TYR A 79 9.30 6.56 1.55
N THR A 80 10.56 7.00 1.51
CA THR A 80 10.97 8.23 0.82
C THR A 80 10.67 8.13 -0.68
N ARG A 81 10.96 6.98 -1.29
CA ARG A 81 10.61 6.73 -2.69
C ARG A 81 9.12 6.65 -2.92
N MET A 82 8.34 6.05 -2.00
CA MET A 82 6.87 6.10 -2.09
C MET A 82 6.35 7.54 -2.16
N LEU A 83 6.87 8.44 -1.32
CA LEU A 83 6.52 9.86 -1.33
C LEU A 83 6.90 10.53 -2.65
N SER A 84 8.11 10.28 -3.15
CA SER A 84 8.57 10.81 -4.44
C SER A 84 7.66 10.38 -5.61
N ILE A 85 7.28 9.10 -5.66
CA ILE A 85 6.36 8.55 -6.67
C ILE A 85 5.00 9.24 -6.58
N TYR A 86 4.46 9.37 -5.36
CA TYR A 86 3.18 10.02 -5.14
C TYR A 86 3.16 11.46 -5.64
N ASN A 87 4.15 12.26 -5.24
CA ASN A 87 4.23 13.67 -5.64
C ASN A 87 4.26 13.81 -7.18
N ARG A 88 5.05 12.96 -7.86
CA ARG A 88 5.14 12.95 -9.32
C ARG A 88 3.82 12.61 -10.01
N VAL A 89 3.03 11.71 -9.45
CA VAL A 89 1.70 11.37 -9.98
C VAL A 89 0.70 12.48 -9.67
N SER A 90 0.75 13.09 -8.49
CA SER A 90 -0.15 14.19 -8.11
C SER A 90 0.05 15.47 -8.92
N GLU A 91 1.25 15.68 -9.47
CA GLU A 91 1.56 16.80 -10.37
C GLU A 91 1.00 16.62 -11.78
N GLN A 92 0.54 15.42 -12.15
CA GLN A 92 0.05 15.15 -13.50
C GLN A 92 -1.43 15.52 -13.67
N ALA A 93 -1.76 16.15 -14.80
CA ALA A 93 -3.14 16.53 -15.16
C ALA A 93 -4.11 15.33 -15.18
N LEU A 94 -3.61 14.16 -15.60
CA LEU A 94 -4.42 12.94 -15.72
C LEU A 94 -5.05 12.50 -14.39
N ILE A 95 -4.53 12.94 -13.24
CA ILE A 95 -5.10 12.58 -11.93
C ILE A 95 -6.54 13.06 -11.75
N HIS A 96 -6.90 14.17 -12.42
CA HIS A 96 -8.23 14.75 -12.35
C HIS A 96 -9.24 14.02 -13.26
N GLU A 97 -8.75 13.38 -14.32
CA GLU A 97 -9.52 12.63 -15.31
C GLU A 97 -9.57 11.12 -15.02
N MET A 98 -9.00 10.69 -13.87
CA MET A 98 -9.00 9.28 -13.50
C MET A 98 -10.41 8.78 -13.19
N GLU A 99 -10.64 7.53 -13.60
CA GLU A 99 -11.76 6.74 -13.13
C GLU A 99 -11.85 6.75 -11.59
N PRO A 100 -13.07 6.80 -11.01
CA PRO A 100 -13.27 6.91 -9.57
C PRO A 100 -12.53 5.85 -8.75
N GLU A 101 -12.41 4.62 -9.28
CA GLU A 101 -11.64 3.56 -8.63
C GLU A 101 -10.15 3.89 -8.52
N ALA A 102 -9.55 4.39 -9.60
CA ALA A 102 -8.12 4.70 -9.64
C ALA A 102 -7.82 5.92 -8.77
N LYS A 103 -8.65 6.98 -8.84
CA LYS A 103 -8.59 8.13 -7.95
C LYS A 103 -8.65 7.72 -6.47
N GLY A 104 -9.54 6.79 -6.14
CA GLY A 104 -9.63 6.23 -4.80
C GLY A 104 -8.36 5.51 -4.35
N LYS A 105 -7.69 4.74 -5.21
CA LYS A 105 -6.41 4.10 -4.83
C LYS A 105 -5.33 5.13 -4.47
N TRP A 106 -5.19 6.19 -5.27
CA TRP A 106 -4.20 7.24 -5.01
C TRP A 106 -4.53 8.06 -3.75
N GLN A 107 -5.80 8.28 -3.45
CA GLN A 107 -6.22 8.85 -2.16
C GLN A 107 -5.86 7.94 -0.98
N LEU A 108 -6.04 6.62 -1.13
CA LEU A 108 -5.61 5.65 -0.13
C LEU A 108 -4.09 5.69 0.07
N PHE A 109 -3.30 5.73 -1.00
CA PHE A 109 -1.84 5.87 -0.94
C PHE A 109 -1.41 7.17 -0.24
N ARG A 110 -2.03 8.30 -0.57
CA ARG A 110 -1.81 9.60 0.09
C ARG A 110 -1.97 9.48 1.60
N ALA A 111 -3.06 8.87 2.05
CA ALA A 111 -3.34 8.77 3.47
C ALA A 111 -2.38 7.82 4.22
N TYR A 112 -1.85 6.78 3.57
CA TYR A 112 -0.74 6.01 4.15
C TYR A 112 0.55 6.86 4.27
N LEU A 113 0.83 7.76 3.33
CA LEU A 113 1.98 8.68 3.46
C LEU A 113 1.79 9.66 4.62
N TYR A 114 0.59 10.20 4.81
CA TYR A 114 0.30 11.04 5.98
C TYR A 114 0.46 10.26 7.30
N LEU A 115 -0.01 9.01 7.36
CA LEU A 115 0.23 8.14 8.51
C LEU A 115 1.73 7.95 8.80
N LEU A 116 2.55 7.74 7.75
CA LEU A 116 4.00 7.61 7.89
C LEU A 116 4.66 8.91 8.36
N PHE A 117 4.18 10.06 7.89
CA PHE A 117 4.63 11.37 8.34
C PHE A 117 4.27 11.61 9.82
N ASP A 118 3.03 11.34 10.22
CA ASP A 118 2.59 11.47 11.62
C ASP A 118 3.38 10.53 12.55
N CYS A 119 3.71 9.32 12.07
CA CYS A 119 4.56 8.37 12.77
C CYS A 119 6.06 8.74 12.76
N ARG A 120 6.45 9.88 12.18
CA ARG A 120 7.84 10.36 12.04
C ARG A 120 8.75 9.42 11.25
N VAL A 121 8.18 8.61 10.37
CA VAL A 121 8.94 7.78 9.41
C VAL A 121 9.38 8.61 8.22
N LEU A 122 8.53 9.55 7.78
CA LEU A 122 8.87 10.55 6.76
C LEU A 122 9.24 11.87 7.42
N THR A 123 10.20 12.57 6.83
CA THR A 123 10.63 13.91 7.28
C THR A 123 9.79 15.03 6.67
N SER A 124 9.11 14.76 5.55
CA SER A 124 8.27 15.71 4.82
C SER A 124 6.90 15.10 4.54
N ALA A 125 5.87 15.94 4.61
CA ALA A 125 4.51 15.57 4.24
C ALA A 125 4.37 15.46 2.70
N PRO A 126 3.32 14.77 2.20
CA PRO A 126 2.88 14.87 0.80
C PRO A 126 2.70 16.33 0.37
N ALA A 127 3.07 16.64 -0.89
CA ALA A 127 3.08 18.01 -1.40
C ALA A 127 1.68 18.65 -1.52
N ASP A 128 0.61 17.87 -1.47
CA ASP A 128 -0.78 18.37 -1.53
C ASP A 128 -1.36 18.57 -0.11
N PRO A 129 -1.53 19.83 0.35
CA PRO A 129 -2.06 20.14 1.68
C PRO A 129 -3.58 19.96 1.77
N ARG A 130 -4.29 19.67 0.67
CA ARG A 130 -5.76 19.47 0.62
C ARG A 130 -6.21 18.12 1.20
N MET A 131 -5.49 17.66 2.22
CA MET A 131 -5.94 16.61 3.13
C MET A 131 -5.40 16.90 4.52
N HIS A 132 -5.58 18.13 4.99
CA HIS A 132 -5.42 18.43 6.40
C HIS A 132 -6.45 17.62 7.20
N LYS A 133 -6.17 17.33 8.48
CA LYS A 133 -6.87 16.38 9.39
C LYS A 133 -8.40 16.23 9.23
N GLU A 134 -9.10 17.27 8.79
CA GLU A 134 -10.54 17.32 8.53
C GLU A 134 -10.98 16.43 7.35
N ASP A 135 -10.21 16.34 6.26
CA ASP A 135 -10.58 15.50 5.11
C ASP A 135 -10.46 13.98 5.41
N MET A 136 -9.52 13.59 6.28
CA MET A 136 -9.48 12.21 6.81
C MET A 136 -10.69 11.90 7.67
N ALA A 137 -11.27 12.91 8.34
CA ALA A 137 -12.50 12.78 9.09
C ALA A 137 -13.77 12.80 8.19
N HIS A 138 -13.73 13.34 6.97
CA HIS A 138 -14.89 13.43 6.08
C HIS A 138 -15.05 12.31 5.06
N ILE A 139 -14.09 11.39 4.90
CA ILE A 139 -14.33 10.11 4.19
C ILE A 139 -15.14 9.15 5.10
N ARG A 140 -16.16 9.70 5.76
CA ARG A 140 -16.98 9.04 6.75
C ARG A 140 -18.20 8.47 6.03
N TRP A 141 -18.19 7.15 5.89
CA TRP A 141 -19.39 6.31 5.77
C TRP A 141 -20.14 6.30 4.43
N ASP A 142 -19.43 6.05 3.33
CA ASP A 142 -20.05 5.37 2.19
C ASP A 142 -20.13 3.84 2.47
N LYS A 143 -21.30 3.24 2.25
CA LYS A 143 -21.52 1.78 2.40
C LYS A 143 -20.68 0.96 1.41
N ASN A 144 -20.22 1.58 0.32
CA ASN A 144 -19.34 1.01 -0.69
C ASN A 144 -17.85 1.16 -0.38
N ILE A 145 -17.48 1.74 0.79
CA ILE A 145 -16.08 1.90 1.19
C ILE A 145 -15.37 0.54 1.18
N LYS A 146 -14.42 0.40 0.26
CA LYS A 146 -13.57 -0.79 0.09
C LYS A 146 -12.84 -1.09 1.40
N LYS A 147 -12.69 -2.38 1.73
CA LYS A 147 -12.16 -2.86 3.02
C LYS A 147 -10.83 -2.22 3.47
N GLN A 148 -9.96 -1.83 2.54
CA GLN A 148 -8.67 -1.20 2.83
C GLN A 148 -8.80 0.20 3.45
N TRP A 149 -9.82 0.96 3.07
CA TRP A 149 -10.11 2.28 3.63
C TRP A 149 -10.59 2.19 5.07
N LYS A 150 -11.38 1.15 5.41
CA LYS A 150 -11.79 0.88 6.80
C LYS A 150 -10.60 0.67 7.74
N LEU A 151 -9.56 -0.02 7.26
CA LEU A 151 -8.32 -0.19 8.03
C LEU A 151 -7.57 1.13 8.17
N LEU A 152 -7.52 1.94 7.12
CA LEU A 152 -6.88 3.25 7.19
C LEU A 152 -7.58 4.18 8.20
N PHE A 153 -8.91 4.22 8.23
CA PHE A 153 -9.66 5.00 9.23
C PHE A 153 -9.32 4.58 10.65
N LEU A 154 -9.23 3.26 10.89
CA LEU A 154 -8.82 2.72 12.16
C LEU A 154 -7.45 3.27 12.58
N LEU A 155 -6.49 3.26 11.66
CA LEU A 155 -5.13 3.70 11.89
C LEU A 155 -5.03 5.22 12.08
N SER A 156 -5.80 6.01 11.31
CA SER A 156 -5.86 7.45 11.49
C SER A 156 -6.47 7.82 12.85
N ASP A 157 -7.54 7.14 13.28
CA ASP A 157 -8.14 7.36 14.59
C ASP A 157 -7.14 7.02 15.73
N MET A 158 -6.35 5.96 15.54
CA MET A 158 -5.30 5.57 16.48
C MET A 158 -4.15 6.58 16.54
N VAL A 159 -3.62 7.01 15.40
CA VAL A 159 -2.40 7.85 15.33
C VAL A 159 -2.70 9.34 15.52
N VAL A 160 -3.78 9.84 14.91
CA VAL A 160 -4.15 11.26 14.88
C VAL A 160 -5.01 11.64 16.08
N LEU A 161 -6.08 10.87 16.33
CA LEU A 161 -7.08 11.25 17.34
C LEU A 161 -6.75 10.73 18.74
N ARG A 162 -5.87 9.73 18.88
CA ARG A 162 -5.55 9.05 20.15
C ARG A 162 -6.82 8.62 20.93
N LYS A 163 -7.94 8.46 20.22
CA LYS A 163 -9.28 8.14 20.74
C LYS A 163 -9.78 6.88 20.02
N PRO A 164 -9.38 5.69 20.46
CA PRO A 164 -9.57 4.47 19.70
C PRO A 164 -10.88 3.73 20.03
N ASP A 165 -11.56 4.17 21.09
CA ASP A 165 -12.48 3.35 21.87
C ASP A 165 -13.66 2.79 21.09
N THR A 166 -14.24 3.55 20.15
CA THR A 166 -15.48 3.14 19.47
C THR A 166 -15.25 2.53 18.08
N ALA A 167 -14.20 2.94 17.36
CA ALA A 167 -13.92 2.47 16.01
C ALA A 167 -13.21 1.10 16.00
N ILE A 168 -12.25 0.87 16.91
CA ILE A 168 -11.54 -0.42 17.05
C ILE A 168 -12.48 -1.54 17.47
N PHE A 169 -13.36 -1.25 18.43
CA PHE A 169 -14.33 -2.23 18.92
C PHE A 169 -15.33 -2.65 17.83
N ARG A 170 -15.88 -1.68 17.07
CA ARG A 170 -16.84 -1.96 15.98
C ARG A 170 -16.16 -2.67 14.80
N ALA A 171 -14.93 -2.30 14.44
CA ALA A 171 -14.17 -2.98 13.40
C ALA A 171 -13.90 -4.46 13.76
N ASN A 172 -13.51 -4.73 15.02
CA ASN A 172 -13.26 -6.10 15.50
C ASN A 172 -14.51 -6.98 15.57
N GLN A 173 -15.66 -6.43 15.96
CA GLN A 173 -16.95 -7.15 15.93
C GLN A 173 -17.30 -7.62 14.50
N GLY A 174 -17.18 -6.74 13.50
CA GLY A 174 -17.44 -7.10 12.10
C GLY A 174 -16.46 -8.13 11.54
N LEU A 175 -15.21 -8.16 12.03
CA LEU A 175 -14.16 -9.08 11.57
C LEU A 175 -14.30 -10.49 12.12
N LYS A 176 -14.79 -10.68 13.35
CA LYS A 176 -15.09 -12.02 13.89
C LYS A 176 -16.15 -12.74 13.05
N THR A 177 -17.13 -12.00 12.57
CA THR A 177 -18.17 -12.52 11.66
C THR A 177 -17.60 -12.83 10.27
N GLN A 178 -16.66 -12.03 9.78
CA GLN A 178 -16.06 -12.21 8.46
C GLN A 178 -14.98 -13.31 8.43
N ALA A 179 -14.12 -13.42 9.44
CA ALA A 179 -13.04 -14.41 9.50
C ALA A 179 -13.54 -15.87 9.43
N LYS A 180 -14.80 -16.12 9.81
CA LYS A 180 -15.43 -17.44 9.69
C LYS A 180 -15.64 -17.91 8.24
N GLY A 181 -15.55 -17.01 7.25
CA GLY A 181 -15.87 -17.33 5.84
C GLY A 181 -14.72 -17.24 4.82
N TYR A 182 -13.53 -16.74 5.18
CA TYR A 182 -12.47 -16.47 4.18
C TYR A 182 -11.30 -17.46 4.26
N ARG A 183 -11.15 -18.29 3.23
CA ARG A 183 -10.01 -19.20 3.01
C ARG A 183 -8.80 -18.53 2.31
N ASN A 184 -8.82 -17.22 2.07
CA ASN A 184 -7.74 -16.53 1.34
C ASN A 184 -6.69 -15.90 2.27
N GLN A 185 -5.41 -15.97 1.88
CA GLN A 185 -4.26 -15.53 2.68
C GLN A 185 -4.33 -14.05 3.07
N ALA A 186 -4.84 -13.19 2.17
CA ALA A 186 -5.00 -11.76 2.43
C ALA A 186 -5.99 -11.47 3.58
N ALA A 187 -7.09 -12.22 3.69
CA ALA A 187 -8.02 -12.08 4.80
C ALA A 187 -7.43 -12.57 6.12
N ILE A 188 -6.67 -13.67 6.09
CA ILE A 188 -5.96 -14.20 7.27
C ILE A 188 -4.99 -13.15 7.81
N ARG A 189 -4.11 -12.63 6.96
CA ARG A 189 -3.13 -11.59 7.35
C ARG A 189 -3.81 -10.36 7.92
N ARG A 190 -4.89 -9.89 7.28
CA ARG A 190 -5.68 -8.75 7.78
C ARG A 190 -6.28 -9.01 9.16
N ALA A 191 -6.85 -10.19 9.38
CA ALA A 191 -7.42 -10.56 10.66
C ALA A 191 -6.35 -10.64 11.77
N VAL A 192 -5.15 -11.15 11.44
CA VAL A 192 -4.02 -11.19 12.38
C VAL A 192 -3.54 -9.77 12.71
N PHE A 193 -3.42 -8.89 11.72
CA PHE A 193 -3.03 -7.50 11.95
C PHE A 193 -4.03 -6.76 12.83
N LEU A 194 -5.33 -6.96 12.62
CA LEU A 194 -6.37 -6.33 13.44
C LEU A 194 -6.37 -6.84 14.89
N LYS A 195 -6.02 -8.11 15.12
CA LYS A 195 -5.78 -8.63 16.48
C LYS A 195 -4.59 -7.94 17.16
N LEU A 196 -3.51 -7.68 16.43
CA LEU A 196 -2.38 -6.93 16.98
C LEU A 196 -2.79 -5.52 17.41
N LEU A 197 -3.55 -4.80 16.58
CA LEU A 197 -4.08 -3.48 16.91
C LEU A 197 -5.02 -3.52 18.13
N GLU A 198 -5.86 -4.55 18.25
CA GLU A 198 -6.72 -4.76 19.43
C GLU A 198 -5.88 -4.92 20.71
N ARG A 199 -4.79 -5.70 20.65
CA ARG A 199 -3.90 -5.91 21.80
C ARG A 199 -3.18 -4.63 22.19
N LEU A 200 -2.68 -3.88 21.22
CA LEU A 200 -2.06 -2.58 21.45
C LEU A 200 -3.03 -1.61 22.14
N HIS A 201 -4.28 -1.56 21.68
CA HIS A 201 -5.32 -0.76 22.29
C HIS A 201 -5.63 -1.20 23.74
N LYS A 202 -5.82 -2.51 23.99
CA LYS A 202 -6.06 -3.05 25.34
C LYS A 202 -4.89 -2.83 26.31
N ALA A 203 -3.68 -2.72 25.78
CA ALA A 203 -2.49 -2.37 26.54
C ALA A 203 -2.35 -0.85 26.75
N ASN A 204 -3.38 -0.05 26.44
CA ASN A 204 -3.37 1.41 26.49
C ASN A 204 -2.14 2.01 25.80
N TYR A 205 -1.72 1.40 24.68
CA TYR A 205 -0.54 1.83 23.91
C TYR A 205 0.79 1.75 24.67
N SER A 206 0.84 1.02 25.78
CA SER A 206 2.04 0.82 26.59
C SER A 206 2.73 -0.49 26.25
N GLU A 207 4.02 -0.42 25.88
CA GLU A 207 4.84 -1.61 25.60
C GLU A 207 4.88 -2.56 26.81
N LYS A 208 4.96 -2.00 28.01
CA LYS A 208 5.06 -2.76 29.27
C LYS A 208 3.80 -3.60 29.54
N GLN A 209 2.67 -3.20 28.99
CA GLN A 209 1.38 -3.89 29.13
C GLN A 209 1.08 -4.80 27.94
N LEU A 210 1.90 -4.73 26.89
CA LEU A 210 1.75 -5.52 25.68
C LEU A 210 2.15 -6.98 25.99
N ARG A 211 1.20 -7.90 25.88
CA ARG A 211 1.43 -9.34 26.07
C ARG A 211 0.92 -10.12 24.87
N LEU A 212 1.58 -11.24 24.56
CA LEU A 212 1.15 -12.23 23.56
C LEU A 212 1.04 -11.69 22.12
N THR A 213 1.78 -10.64 21.78
CA THR A 213 1.84 -10.09 20.41
C THR A 213 2.81 -10.85 19.52
N ASP A 214 3.86 -11.46 20.07
CA ASP A 214 4.89 -12.18 19.30
C ASP A 214 4.30 -13.29 18.43
N LYS A 215 3.36 -14.07 18.98
CA LYS A 215 2.67 -15.13 18.22
C LYS A 215 2.00 -14.58 16.97
N TYR A 216 1.28 -13.46 17.10
CA TYR A 216 0.56 -12.86 15.98
C TYR A 216 1.50 -12.16 15.00
N TYR A 217 2.56 -11.51 15.49
CA TYR A 217 3.58 -10.92 14.64
C TYR A 217 4.35 -12.00 13.85
N GLN A 218 4.74 -13.10 14.48
CA GLN A 218 5.35 -14.24 13.77
C GLN A 218 4.38 -14.88 12.78
N GLN A 219 3.08 -14.93 13.10
CA GLN A 219 2.06 -15.36 12.16
C GLN A 219 2.00 -14.43 10.93
N LEU A 220 2.09 -13.11 11.09
CA LEU A 220 2.21 -12.18 9.95
C LEU A 220 3.47 -12.42 9.14
N ARG A 221 4.61 -12.68 9.77
CA ARG A 221 5.87 -12.90 9.04
C ARG A 221 5.88 -14.20 8.24
N THR A 222 5.24 -15.24 8.77
CA THR A 222 5.23 -16.59 8.15
C THR A 222 4.09 -16.78 7.15
N THR A 223 2.96 -16.08 7.33
CA THR A 223 1.83 -16.15 6.38
C THR A 223 2.24 -15.50 5.06
N HIS A 224 2.22 -16.28 3.97
CA HIS A 224 2.67 -15.84 2.65
C HIS A 224 1.98 -14.53 2.24
N LYS A 225 2.78 -13.50 1.92
CA LYS A 225 2.27 -12.26 1.33
C LYS A 225 1.49 -12.61 0.06
N PRO A 226 0.32 -12.00 -0.21
CA PRO A 226 -0.42 -12.31 -1.43
C PRO A 226 0.49 -12.09 -2.64
N THR A 227 0.79 -13.15 -3.39
CA THR A 227 1.52 -13.10 -4.68
C THR A 227 0.57 -12.83 -5.85
N SER A 228 -0.62 -12.31 -5.53
CA SER A 228 -1.66 -12.05 -6.51
C SER A 228 -1.22 -10.93 -7.44
N THR A 229 -1.37 -11.15 -8.75
CA THR A 229 -1.34 -10.11 -9.77
C THR A 229 -2.49 -9.11 -9.59
N HIS A 230 -3.50 -9.43 -8.78
CA HIS A 230 -4.60 -8.52 -8.48
C HIS A 230 -4.27 -7.60 -7.30
N MET A 231 -3.91 -6.36 -7.63
CA MET A 231 -3.63 -5.28 -6.69
C MET A 231 -4.70 -5.07 -5.60
N ARG A 232 -5.97 -5.42 -5.86
CA ARG A 232 -7.07 -5.34 -4.86
C ARG A 232 -6.83 -6.22 -3.62
N GLN A 233 -5.87 -7.15 -3.67
CA GLN A 233 -5.49 -8.01 -2.55
C GLN A 233 -4.19 -7.57 -1.86
N LEU A 234 -3.47 -6.59 -2.42
CA LEU A 234 -2.19 -6.15 -1.88
C LEU A 234 -2.38 -5.21 -0.67
N GLU A 235 -1.44 -5.31 0.25
CA GLU A 235 -1.33 -4.44 1.41
C GLU A 235 -0.57 -3.19 0.96
N VAL A 236 -1.11 -1.99 1.15
CA VAL A 236 -0.40 -0.76 0.74
C VAL A 236 0.96 -0.68 1.43
N ILE A 237 0.98 -0.96 2.74
CA ILE A 237 2.18 -1.23 3.52
C ILE A 237 2.03 -2.64 4.10
N PRO A 238 3.03 -3.53 3.94
CA PRO A 238 2.98 -4.85 4.54
C PRO A 238 2.68 -4.76 6.03
N TYR A 239 1.75 -5.58 6.53
CA TYR A 239 1.24 -5.44 7.90
C TYR A 239 2.31 -5.61 8.97
N GLU A 240 3.33 -6.43 8.74
CA GLU A 240 4.47 -6.53 9.65
C GLU A 240 5.28 -5.24 9.73
N HIS A 241 5.47 -4.52 8.61
CA HIS A 241 6.15 -3.23 8.61
C HIS A 241 5.30 -2.19 9.34
N LEU A 242 4.00 -2.17 9.03
CA LEU A 242 3.06 -1.24 9.62
C LEU A 242 2.93 -1.45 11.14
N TRP A 243 2.94 -2.70 11.60
CA TRP A 243 2.98 -3.03 13.02
C TRP A 243 4.23 -2.49 13.71
N GLU A 244 5.42 -2.70 13.13
CA GLU A 244 6.68 -2.19 13.68
C GLU A 244 6.68 -0.67 13.80
N ILE A 245 6.19 0.03 12.77
CA ILE A 245 6.06 1.49 12.74
C ILE A 245 5.16 1.97 13.87
N LEU A 246 3.96 1.38 13.98
CA LEU A 246 3.00 1.77 15.01
C LEU A 246 3.52 1.48 16.41
N LEU A 247 4.10 0.29 16.64
CA LEU A 247 4.66 -0.07 17.93
C LEU A 247 5.72 0.95 18.34
N LYS A 248 6.71 1.23 17.47
CA LYS A 248 7.73 2.25 17.75
C LYS A 248 7.13 3.62 18.05
N TYR A 249 6.15 4.05 17.26
CA TYR A 249 5.50 5.35 17.43
C TYR A 249 4.80 5.48 18.79
N PHE A 250 4.13 4.43 19.25
CA PHE A 250 3.41 4.45 20.53
C PHE A 250 4.32 4.24 21.74
N THR A 251 5.44 3.53 21.59
CA THR A 251 6.32 3.19 22.72
C THR A 251 7.48 4.15 22.91
N THR A 252 7.82 4.97 21.92
CA THR A 252 8.84 6.01 22.06
C THR A 252 8.32 7.14 22.98
N PRO A 253 9.00 7.43 24.12
CA PRO A 253 8.67 8.57 24.95
C PRO A 253 8.72 9.86 24.13
N ARG A 254 7.73 10.74 24.30
CA ARG A 254 7.72 12.05 23.64
C ARG A 254 8.47 13.08 24.45
#